data_AF-A0A812KE43-F1
#
_entry.id   AF-A0A812KE43-F1
#
_cell.length_a   1.000
_cell.length_b   1.000
_cell.length_c   1.000
_cell.angle_alpha   90.00
_cell.angle_beta   90.00
_cell.angle_gamma   90.00
#
_symmetry.space_group_name_H-M   'P 1'
#
loop_
_entity.id
_entity.type
_entity.pdbx_description
1 polymer ?
#
loop_
_entity_poly.entity_id
_entity_poly.type
_entity_poly.pdbx_seq_one_letter_code
_entity_poly.pdbx_strand_id
1 'polypeptide(L)'
;MYMCVDIQYEWEGFSSCKRPIHKWLLLSYGLVVMSRIVHVSGAFMQGLNLRQKSTAVRVLLSLMWLVILPAFTVWSMVGTAWVYEVMRATPECLPGGAHFWFLIVWQALSYFWIIVHCGLGIVAWYLERRLRRAEGDLRQLEDQDLLSRWGQAEGNREYVAWGLGFRV
;
A
#
# COMPACT_ATOMS: atom_id res chain seq x y z
N MET A 1 -15.43 -12.91 8.89
CA MET A 1 -15.26 -13.82 10.05
C MET A 1 -16.14 -15.06 9.92
N TYR A 2 -17.43 -14.94 9.55
CA TYR A 2 -18.32 -16.11 9.32
C TYR A 2 -17.80 -17.13 8.29
N MET A 3 -17.20 -16.67 7.19
CA MET A 3 -16.70 -17.53 6.10
C MET A 3 -15.53 -18.46 6.50
N CYS A 4 -14.80 -18.17 7.58
CA CYS A 4 -13.67 -19.02 8.01
C CYS A 4 -14.12 -20.24 8.80
N VAL A 5 -15.19 -20.07 9.58
CA VAL A 5 -15.77 -21.15 10.38
C VAL A 5 -16.43 -22.19 9.46
N ASP A 6 -17.06 -21.71 8.39
CA ASP A 6 -17.71 -22.54 7.37
C ASP A 6 -16.70 -23.39 6.58
N ILE A 7 -15.54 -22.80 6.22
CA ILE A 7 -14.42 -23.50 5.58
C ILE A 7 -13.79 -24.58 6.45
N GLN A 8 -13.79 -24.40 7.78
CA GLN A 8 -13.27 -25.42 8.69
C GLN A 8 -14.28 -26.55 8.90
N TYR A 9 -15.57 -26.29 8.75
CA TYR A 9 -16.62 -27.31 8.87
C TYR A 9 -16.67 -28.25 7.65
N GLU A 10 -16.38 -27.76 6.44
CA GLU A 10 -16.35 -28.58 5.20
C GLU A 10 -14.96 -29.12 4.82
N TRP A 11 -13.99 -29.06 5.74
CA TRP A 11 -12.57 -29.38 5.49
C TRP A 11 -12.33 -30.77 4.87
N GLU A 12 -13.19 -31.75 5.17
CA GLU A 12 -13.05 -33.12 4.66
C GLU A 12 -13.33 -33.22 3.15
N GLY A 13 -14.28 -32.44 2.61
CA GLY A 13 -14.58 -32.42 1.17
C GLY A 13 -13.43 -31.86 0.32
N PHE A 14 -12.69 -30.88 0.86
CA PHE A 14 -11.55 -30.26 0.18
C PHE A 14 -10.25 -31.09 0.24
N SER A 15 -10.14 -32.01 1.21
CA SER A 15 -8.94 -32.86 1.39
C SER A 15 -8.81 -33.94 0.33
N SER A 16 -9.91 -34.31 -0.33
CA SER A 16 -9.96 -35.30 -1.41
C SER A 16 -9.41 -34.76 -2.75
N CYS A 17 -9.24 -33.44 -2.86
CA CYS A 17 -8.65 -32.79 -4.04
C CYS A 17 -7.12 -32.89 -4.08
N LYS A 18 -6.57 -33.19 -5.26
CA LYS A 18 -5.12 -33.32 -5.51
C LYS A 18 -4.30 -32.04 -5.22
N ARG A 19 -4.94 -30.86 -5.19
CA ARG A 19 -4.30 -29.54 -5.02
C ARG A 19 -4.86 -28.84 -3.76
N PRO A 20 -4.01 -28.35 -2.83
CA PRO A 20 -4.47 -27.75 -1.57
C PRO A 20 -4.93 -26.28 -1.75
N ILE A 21 -6.01 -26.07 -2.52
CA ILE A 21 -6.62 -24.73 -2.73
C ILE A 21 -7.06 -24.11 -1.39
N HIS A 22 -7.53 -24.93 -0.45
CA HIS A 22 -7.96 -24.49 0.88
C HIS A 22 -6.82 -23.80 1.66
N LYS A 23 -5.57 -24.29 1.54
CA LYS A 23 -4.41 -23.65 2.19
C LYS A 23 -4.08 -22.30 1.57
N TRP A 24 -4.20 -22.21 0.24
CA TRP A 24 -3.98 -20.95 -0.48
C TRP A 24 -4.96 -19.86 -0.03
N LEU A 25 -6.23 -20.24 0.04
CA LEU A 25 -7.31 -19.36 0.46
C LEU A 25 -7.12 -18.90 1.92
N LEU A 26 -6.77 -19.81 2.82
CA LEU A 26 -6.58 -19.51 4.24
C LEU A 26 -5.40 -18.55 4.47
N LEU A 27 -4.29 -18.72 3.74
CA LEU A 27 -3.17 -17.78 3.78
C LEU A 27 -3.55 -16.41 3.19
N SER A 28 -4.30 -16.38 2.08
CA SER A 28 -4.77 -15.12 1.47
C SER A 28 -5.68 -14.33 2.43
N TYR A 29 -6.56 -15.05 3.14
CA TYR A 29 -7.43 -14.45 4.14
C TYR A 29 -6.64 -13.91 5.33
N GLY A 30 -5.67 -14.68 5.83
CA GLY A 30 -4.77 -14.25 6.90
C GLY A 30 -4.00 -12.98 6.55
N LEU A 31 -3.45 -12.90 5.32
CA LEU A 31 -2.76 -11.71 4.83
C LEU A 31 -3.68 -10.48 4.80
N VAL A 32 -4.92 -10.62 4.33
CA VAL A 32 -5.89 -9.51 4.30
C VAL A 32 -6.26 -9.06 5.71
N VAL A 33 -6.53 -10.00 6.62
CA VAL A 33 -6.85 -9.69 8.03
C VAL A 33 -5.69 -8.95 8.70
N MET A 34 -4.46 -9.43 8.52
CA MET A 34 -3.27 -8.77 9.05
C MET A 34 -3.09 -7.37 8.46
N SER A 35 -3.28 -7.19 7.15
CA SER A 35 -3.24 -5.87 6.51
C SER A 35 -4.25 -4.90 7.13
N ARG A 36 -5.48 -5.38 7.40
CA ARG A 36 -6.55 -4.58 7.99
C ARG A 36 -6.26 -4.23 9.45
N ILE A 37 -5.71 -5.16 10.23
CA ILE A 37 -5.27 -4.89 11.61
C ILE A 37 -4.19 -3.81 11.61
N VAL A 38 -3.21 -3.87 10.71
CA VAL A 38 -2.17 -2.84 10.56
C VAL A 38 -2.77 -1.48 10.17
N HIS A 39 -3.73 -1.44 9.25
CA HIS A 39 -4.41 -0.19 8.87
C HIS A 39 -5.28 0.40 9.99
N VAL A 40 -6.06 -0.42 10.69
CA VAL A 40 -6.95 0.01 11.77
C VAL A 40 -6.15 0.46 12.99
N SER A 41 -5.11 -0.29 13.37
CA SER A 41 -4.19 0.13 14.44
C SER A 41 -3.46 1.43 14.06
N GLY A 42 -3.05 1.58 12.79
CA GLY A 42 -2.50 2.83 12.27
C GLY A 42 -3.47 4.00 12.37
N ALA A 43 -4.76 3.80 12.05
CA ALA A 43 -5.80 4.83 12.15
C ALA A 43 -6.12 5.18 13.62
N PHE A 44 -6.16 4.19 14.50
CA PHE A 44 -6.40 4.39 15.93
C PHE A 44 -5.23 5.16 16.59
N MET A 45 -3.99 4.82 16.25
CA MET A 45 -2.78 5.50 16.73
C MET A 45 -2.67 6.94 16.20
N GLN A 46 -3.19 7.23 15.00
CA GLN A 46 -3.23 8.59 14.44
C GLN A 46 -4.17 9.55 15.19
N GLY A 47 -5.16 9.02 15.93
CA GLY A 47 -6.03 9.83 16.79
C GLY A 47 -5.32 10.41 18.02
N LEU A 48 -4.15 9.88 18.39
CA LEU A 48 -3.42 10.26 19.61
C LEU A 48 -2.14 11.08 19.36
N ASN A 49 -1.63 11.20 18.13
CA ASN A 49 -0.40 11.96 17.84
C ASN A 49 -0.37 12.55 16.41
N LEU A 50 -0.84 13.80 16.27
CA LEU A 50 -0.90 14.53 14.98
C LEU A 50 0.48 14.95 14.43
N ARG A 51 1.53 15.00 15.26
CA ARG A 51 2.86 15.57 14.88
C ARG A 51 3.83 14.56 14.24
N GLN A 52 3.62 13.25 14.42
CA GLN A 52 4.52 12.19 13.89
C GLN A 52 4.01 11.55 12.58
N LYS A 53 3.00 12.19 11.98
CA LYS A 53 2.09 11.66 10.95
C LYS A 53 2.75 11.44 9.58
N SER A 54 3.85 12.12 9.24
CA SER A 54 4.46 11.96 7.91
C SER A 54 5.33 10.70 7.82
N THR A 55 6.20 10.42 8.80
CA THR A 55 7.17 9.33 8.69
C THR A 55 6.54 7.95 8.87
N ALA A 56 5.72 7.75 9.91
CA ALA A 56 5.09 6.45 10.17
C ALA A 56 4.11 6.05 9.06
N VAL A 57 3.30 6.99 8.57
CA VAL A 57 2.37 6.75 7.46
C VAL A 57 3.12 6.50 6.16
N ARG A 58 4.21 7.23 5.89
CA ARG A 58 5.04 7.04 4.70
C ARG A 58 5.78 5.70 4.73
N VAL A 59 6.21 5.21 5.91
CA VAL A 59 6.80 3.88 6.09
C VAL A 59 5.76 2.76 5.94
N LEU A 60 4.56 2.92 6.50
CA LEU A 60 3.49 1.94 6.34
C LEU A 60 3.02 1.85 4.88
N LEU A 61 2.87 2.99 4.22
CA LEU A 61 2.59 3.05 2.80
C LEU A 61 3.73 2.43 1.99
N SER A 62 5.00 2.77 2.26
CA SER A 62 6.11 2.18 1.51
C SER A 62 6.19 0.66 1.69
N LEU A 63 5.96 0.15 2.88
CA LEU A 63 5.92 -1.29 3.16
C LEU A 63 4.73 -1.97 2.46
N MET A 64 3.56 -1.34 2.46
CA MET A 64 2.39 -1.82 1.73
C MET A 64 2.67 -1.90 0.22
N TRP A 65 3.32 -0.89 -0.34
CA TRP A 65 3.61 -0.80 -1.77
C TRP A 65 4.76 -1.69 -2.24
N LEU A 66 5.84 -1.80 -1.45
CA LEU A 66 7.05 -2.53 -1.83
C LEU A 66 7.01 -4.01 -1.46
N VAL A 67 6.21 -4.41 -0.48
CA VAL A 67 6.21 -5.78 0.03
C VAL A 67 4.83 -6.42 -0.09
N ILE A 68 3.81 -5.79 0.49
CA ILE A 68 2.48 -6.42 0.58
C ILE A 68 1.82 -6.53 -0.80
N LEU A 69 1.83 -5.45 -1.59
CA LEU A 69 1.22 -5.43 -2.91
C LEU A 69 1.88 -6.44 -3.88
N PRO A 70 3.21 -6.47 -4.07
CA PRO A 70 3.83 -7.45 -4.97
C PRO A 70 3.72 -8.90 -4.45
N ALA A 71 3.80 -9.12 -3.13
CA ALA A 71 3.56 -10.46 -2.59
C ALA A 71 2.12 -10.91 -2.86
N PHE A 72 1.15 -10.02 -2.68
CA PHE A 72 -0.27 -10.32 -2.90
C PHE A 72 -0.59 -10.52 -4.38
N THR A 73 0.04 -9.78 -5.31
CA THR A 73 -0.15 -9.99 -6.76
C THR A 73 0.38 -11.35 -7.20
N VAL A 74 1.60 -11.73 -6.80
CA VAL A 74 2.16 -13.06 -7.09
C VAL A 74 1.26 -14.14 -6.50
N TRP A 75 0.80 -13.95 -5.26
CA TRP A 75 -0.11 -14.89 -4.60
C TRP A 75 -1.46 -15.03 -5.31
N SER A 76 -2.04 -13.93 -5.81
CA SER A 76 -3.27 -13.94 -6.61
C SER A 76 -3.09 -14.63 -7.97
N MET A 77 -1.91 -14.54 -8.59
CA MET A 77 -1.61 -15.27 -9.83
C MET A 77 -1.52 -16.78 -9.58
N VAL A 78 -0.88 -17.21 -8.49
CA VAL A 78 -0.81 -18.62 -8.09
C VAL A 78 -2.22 -19.18 -7.83
N GLY A 79 -3.08 -18.41 -7.16
CA GLY A 79 -4.48 -18.77 -6.95
C GLY A 79 -5.24 -18.97 -8.24
N THR A 80 -5.10 -18.04 -9.18
CA THR A 80 -5.75 -18.12 -10.49
C THR A 80 -5.27 -19.34 -11.28
N ALA A 81 -3.98 -19.66 -11.25
CA ALA A 81 -3.45 -20.86 -11.89
C ALA A 81 -4.01 -22.15 -11.28
N TRP A 82 -4.13 -22.22 -9.95
CA TRP A 82 -4.69 -23.39 -9.26
C TRP A 82 -6.19 -23.54 -9.47
N VAL A 83 -6.95 -22.44 -9.47
CA VAL A 83 -8.38 -22.44 -9.79
C VAL A 83 -8.59 -22.88 -11.23
N TYR A 84 -7.78 -22.37 -12.17
CA TYR A 84 -7.84 -22.76 -13.57
C TYR A 84 -7.52 -24.25 -13.77
N GLU A 85 -6.49 -24.76 -13.08
CA GLU A 85 -6.12 -26.17 -13.13
C GLU A 85 -7.23 -27.07 -12.60
N VAL A 86 -7.83 -26.73 -11.45
CA VAL A 86 -8.91 -27.53 -10.87
C VAL A 86 -10.19 -27.47 -11.70
N MET A 87 -10.53 -26.29 -12.25
CA MET A 87 -11.66 -26.15 -13.17
C MET A 87 -11.50 -27.02 -14.42
N ARG A 88 -10.27 -27.19 -14.91
CA ARG A 88 -9.99 -27.95 -16.13
C ARG A 88 -9.78 -29.45 -15.87
N ALA A 89 -9.20 -29.82 -14.73
CA ALA A 89 -8.80 -31.21 -14.45
C ALA A 89 -9.86 -31.99 -13.67
N THR A 90 -10.59 -31.36 -12.73
CA THR A 90 -11.49 -32.06 -11.81
C THR A 90 -12.64 -31.13 -11.34
N PRO A 91 -13.65 -30.86 -12.19
CA PRO A 91 -14.76 -29.99 -11.82
C PRO A 91 -15.67 -30.60 -10.74
N GLU A 92 -15.72 -31.93 -10.61
CA GLU A 92 -16.59 -32.64 -9.66
C GLU A 92 -16.04 -32.69 -8.23
N CYS A 93 -14.77 -32.32 -8.03
CA CYS A 93 -14.15 -32.41 -6.70
C CYS A 93 -14.34 -31.16 -5.84
N LEU A 94 -15.01 -30.11 -6.36
CA LEU A 94 -15.33 -28.91 -5.58
C LEU A 94 -16.72 -29.09 -4.91
N PRO A 95 -16.79 -29.19 -3.57
CA PRO A 95 -18.06 -29.33 -2.87
C PRO A 95 -18.88 -28.03 -3.02
N GLY A 96 -20.13 -28.15 -3.48
CA GLY A 96 -21.13 -27.07 -3.53
C GLY A 96 -20.83 -25.89 -4.47
N GLY A 97 -21.75 -25.58 -5.39
CA GLY A 97 -21.62 -24.41 -6.28
C GLY A 97 -21.41 -23.06 -5.55
N ALA A 98 -21.79 -22.96 -4.27
CA ALA A 98 -21.55 -21.79 -3.43
C ALA A 98 -20.05 -21.55 -3.14
N HIS A 99 -19.25 -22.60 -2.87
CA HIS A 99 -17.82 -22.46 -2.61
C HIS A 99 -17.04 -22.11 -3.89
N PHE A 100 -17.45 -22.64 -5.04
CA PHE A 100 -16.91 -22.23 -6.34
C PHE A 100 -17.14 -20.74 -6.59
N TRP A 101 -18.38 -20.27 -6.41
CA TRP A 101 -18.70 -18.86 -6.57
C TRP A 101 -17.93 -17.98 -5.59
N PHE A 102 -17.76 -18.43 -4.36
CA PHE A 102 -16.95 -17.73 -3.37
C PHE A 102 -15.51 -17.53 -3.85
N LEU A 103 -14.87 -18.56 -4.42
CA LEU A 103 -13.50 -18.43 -4.96
C LEU A 103 -13.42 -17.41 -6.09
N ILE A 104 -14.38 -17.40 -7.02
CA ILE A 104 -14.43 -16.43 -8.12
C ILE A 104 -14.61 -15.01 -7.59
N VAL A 105 -15.58 -14.79 -6.70
CA VAL A 105 -15.84 -13.48 -6.10
C VAL A 105 -14.63 -13.00 -5.31
N TRP A 106 -14.00 -13.88 -4.54
CA TRP A 106 -12.78 -13.57 -3.80
C TRP A 106 -11.63 -13.17 -4.72
N GLN A 107 -11.43 -13.91 -5.81
CA GLN A 107 -10.40 -13.60 -6.79
C GLN A 107 -10.66 -12.24 -7.45
N ALA A 108 -11.91 -11.97 -7.86
CA ALA A 108 -12.31 -10.67 -8.41
C ALA A 108 -12.07 -9.52 -7.41
N LEU A 109 -12.43 -9.70 -6.14
CA LEU A 109 -12.19 -8.73 -5.08
C LEU A 109 -10.69 -8.47 -4.87
N SER A 110 -9.87 -9.52 -4.92
CA SER A 110 -8.41 -9.39 -4.79
C SER A 110 -7.80 -8.57 -5.93
N TYR A 111 -8.24 -8.81 -7.18
CA TYR A 111 -7.80 -8.05 -8.34
C TYR A 111 -8.28 -6.61 -8.31
N PHE A 112 -9.54 -6.38 -7.93
CA PHE A 112 -10.07 -5.03 -7.73
C PHE A 112 -9.24 -4.26 -6.68
N TRP A 113 -8.93 -4.89 -5.55
CA TRP A 113 -8.09 -4.30 -4.51
C TRP A 113 -6.70 -3.91 -5.05
N ILE A 114 -6.05 -4.81 -5.81
CA ILE A 114 -4.76 -4.53 -6.46
C ILE A 114 -4.87 -3.32 -7.40
N ILE A 115 -5.87 -3.28 -8.27
CA ILE A 115 -6.07 -2.18 -9.25
C ILE A 115 -6.25 -0.84 -8.53
N VAL A 116 -7.11 -0.80 -7.50
CA VAL A 116 -7.34 0.42 -6.71
C VAL A 116 -6.04 0.90 -6.08
N HIS A 117 -5.26 -0.01 -5.49
CA HIS A 117 -4.00 0.39 -4.87
C HIS A 117 -3.03 0.90 -5.94
N CYS A 118 -2.78 0.14 -7.01
CA CYS A 118 -1.96 0.57 -8.15
C CYS A 118 -2.35 1.97 -8.66
N GLY A 119 -3.65 2.24 -8.83
CA GLY A 119 -4.15 3.56 -9.24
C GLY A 119 -3.79 4.66 -8.25
N LEU A 120 -3.99 4.45 -6.94
CA LEU A 120 -3.65 5.43 -5.91
C LEU A 120 -2.16 5.79 -5.91
N GLY A 121 -1.26 4.83 -6.15
CA GLY A 121 0.18 5.13 -6.17
C GLY A 121 0.65 5.76 -7.47
N ILE A 122 0.02 5.43 -8.61
CA ILE A 122 0.26 6.17 -9.85
C ILE A 122 -0.13 7.64 -9.65
N VAL A 123 -1.29 7.90 -9.04
CA VAL A 123 -1.74 9.27 -8.72
C VAL A 123 -0.79 9.93 -7.72
N ALA A 124 -0.38 9.24 -6.66
CA ALA A 124 0.57 9.78 -5.68
C ALA A 124 1.91 10.14 -6.33
N TRP A 125 2.47 9.23 -7.13
CA TRP A 125 3.70 9.47 -7.89
C TRP A 125 3.56 10.64 -8.86
N TYR A 126 2.42 10.74 -9.55
CA TYR A 126 2.13 11.83 -10.46
C TYR A 126 2.05 13.19 -9.74
N LEU A 127 1.35 13.25 -8.61
CA LEU A 127 1.24 14.45 -7.78
C LEU A 127 2.60 14.86 -7.22
N GLU A 128 3.40 13.91 -6.74
CA GLU A 128 4.73 14.18 -6.22
C GLU A 128 5.68 14.66 -7.32
N ARG A 129 5.58 14.08 -8.53
CA ARG A 129 6.36 14.54 -9.68
C ARG A 129 5.96 15.96 -10.10
N ARG A 130 4.68 16.30 -10.06
CA ARG A 130 4.20 17.66 -10.31
C ARG A 130 4.64 18.63 -9.23
N LEU A 131 4.57 18.24 -7.96
CA LEU A 131 5.01 19.06 -6.83
C LEU A 131 6.50 19.40 -6.97
N ARG A 132 7.36 18.42 -7.23
CA ARG A 132 8.80 18.65 -7.44
C ARG A 132 9.10 19.54 -8.64
N ARG A 133 8.27 19.51 -9.70
CA ARG A 133 8.40 20.44 -10.83
C ARG A 133 8.01 21.86 -10.42
N ALA A 134 6.88 22.03 -9.75
CA ALA A 134 6.42 23.34 -9.28
C ALA A 134 7.38 23.97 -8.26
N GLU A 135 7.95 23.18 -7.35
CA GLU A 135 9.01 23.63 -6.43
C GLU A 135 10.28 24.07 -7.17
N GLY A 136 10.63 23.39 -8.27
CA GLY A 136 11.74 23.76 -9.14
C GLY A 136 11.52 25.11 -9.83
N ASP A 137 10.33 25.30 -10.40
CA ASP A 137 9.95 26.55 -11.08
C ASP A 137 9.95 27.75 -10.11
N LEU A 138 9.43 27.56 -8.89
CA LEU A 138 9.43 28.60 -7.85
C LEU A 138 10.83 29.00 -7.40
N ARG A 139 11.75 28.03 -7.20
CA ARG A 139 13.14 28.32 -6.84
C ARG A 139 13.85 29.16 -7.90
N GLN A 140 13.61 28.87 -9.17
CA GLN A 140 14.24 29.61 -10.26
C GLN A 140 13.79 31.07 -10.32
N LEU A 141 12.52 31.34 -10.01
CA LEU A 141 11.98 32.71 -9.90
C LEU A 141 12.51 33.44 -8.66
N GLU A 142 12.56 32.77 -7.50
CA GLU A 142 13.12 33.32 -6.28
C GLU A 142 14.59 33.72 -6.47
N ASP A 143 15.42 32.84 -7.04
CA ASP A 143 16.84 33.13 -7.25
C ASP A 143 17.05 34.31 -8.21
N GLN A 144 16.29 34.37 -9.31
CA GLN A 144 16.45 35.46 -10.29
C GLN A 144 15.95 36.81 -9.76
N ASP A 145 14.81 36.83 -9.06
CA ASP A 145 14.23 38.05 -8.49
C ASP A 145 15.07 38.53 -7.28
N LEU A 146 15.54 37.61 -6.43
CA LEU A 146 16.44 37.95 -5.32
C LEU A 146 17.78 38.50 -5.82
N LEU A 147 18.39 37.87 -6.83
CA LEU A 147 19.65 38.35 -7.40
C LEU A 147 19.50 39.70 -8.11
N SER A 148 18.39 39.92 -8.83
CA SER A 148 18.17 41.19 -9.52
C SER A 148 17.82 42.34 -8.56
N ARG A 149 17.11 42.05 -7.47
CA ARG A 149 16.65 43.06 -6.49
C ARG A 149 17.65 43.36 -5.39
N TRP A 150 18.44 42.36 -4.97
CA TRP A 150 19.38 42.50 -3.84
C TRP A 150 20.84 42.31 -4.23
N GLY A 151 21.14 41.93 -5.48
CA GLY A 151 22.49 41.53 -5.87
C GLY A 151 22.92 40.24 -5.18
N GLN A 152 24.06 39.68 -5.60
CA GLN A 152 24.68 38.52 -4.97
C GLN A 152 24.96 38.87 -3.49
N ALA A 153 24.08 38.43 -2.59
CA ALA A 153 24.16 38.73 -1.17
C ALA A 153 25.29 37.92 -0.50
N GLU A 154 26.53 38.04 -1.01
CA GLU A 154 27.75 37.58 -0.34
C GLU A 154 28.16 38.53 0.80
N GLY A 155 27.48 39.66 1.00
CA GLY A 155 27.82 40.66 2.01
C GLY A 155 27.32 40.40 3.44
N ASN A 156 26.41 39.44 3.70
CA ASN A 156 25.75 39.38 5.01
C ASN A 156 26.38 38.43 6.05
N ARG A 157 27.59 37.91 5.79
CA ARG A 157 28.37 37.19 6.82
C ARG A 157 29.08 38.12 7.80
N GLU A 158 29.21 39.41 7.50
CA GLU A 158 29.89 40.36 8.41
C GLU A 158 28.95 40.96 9.47
N TYR A 159 27.65 41.15 9.22
CA TYR A 159 26.79 41.88 10.17
C TYR A 159 26.40 41.10 11.44
N VAL A 160 26.43 39.76 11.41
CA VAL A 160 26.14 38.94 12.61
C VAL A 160 27.31 38.95 13.60
N ALA A 161 28.53 39.28 13.16
CA ALA A 161 29.70 39.38 14.03
C ALA A 161 29.79 40.73 14.79
N TRP A 162 29.16 41.80 14.29
CA TRP A 162 29.23 43.14 14.90
C TRP A 162 28.04 43.51 15.79
N GLY A 163 26.99 42.69 15.86
CA GLY A 163 25.75 42.99 16.61
C GLY A 163 25.72 42.57 18.09
N LEU A 164 26.73 41.88 18.61
CA LEU A 164 26.78 41.39 20.01
C LEU A 164 27.85 42.08 20.86
N GLY A 165 28.16 43.35 20.56
CA GLY A 165 29.21 44.11 21.24
C GLY A 165 28.84 45.56 21.54
N PHE A 166 27.73 45.83 22.22
CA PHE A 166 27.56 47.12 22.90
C PHE A 166 27.43 46.92 24.41
N ARG A 167 28.57 47.14 25.06
CA ARG A 167 28.77 47.32 26.49
C ARG A 167 28.69 48.83 26.76
N VAL A 168 27.71 49.29 27.55
CA VAL A 168 27.82 50.17 28.75
C VAL A 168 26.52 50.02 29.52
#